data_AF-A0A4Y8AU95-F1
#
_entry.id   AF-A0A4Y8AU95-F1
#
_cell.length_a   1.000
_cell.length_b   1.000
_cell.length_c   1.000
_cell.angle_alpha   90.00
_cell.angle_beta   90.00
_cell.angle_gamma   90.00
#
_symmetry.space_group_name_H-M   'P 1'
#
loop_
_entity.id
_entity.type
_entity.pdbx_description
1 polymer ?
#
loop_
_entity_poly.entity_id
_entity_poly.type
_entity_poly.pdbx_seq_one_letter_code
_entity_poly.pdbx_strand_id
1 'polypeptide(L)'
;MRKLTILILGGIFFLSCDATKKEAPRNKEEELVMYEFSEMALLMEEMCKTNEDLKKKIVNKEGIGEFSDKFLNIHSAVLTNPKDRDTSFEIFSKAFVENQQAIFLASPDEVKDQFNLMVNSCIACHKTTCSGPIPRIKKLLIK
;
A
#
# COMPACT_ATOMS: atom_id res chain seq x y z
N MET A 1 -24.82 -59.32 42.86
CA MET A 1 -24.38 -58.25 43.78
C MET A 1 -23.45 -57.31 43.04
N ARG A 2 -23.77 -56.02 43.07
CA ARG A 2 -23.06 -54.90 42.44
C ARG A 2 -21.67 -54.72 43.04
N LYS A 3 -20.67 -54.33 42.23
CA LYS A 3 -19.59 -53.33 42.48
C LYS A 3 -18.50 -53.53 41.41
N LEU A 4 -18.23 -52.58 40.50
CA LEU A 4 -17.49 -51.31 40.70
C LEU A 4 -16.07 -51.65 41.21
N THR A 5 -14.95 -51.27 40.61
CA THR A 5 -14.48 -49.90 40.33
C THR A 5 -13.09 -50.00 39.66
N ILE A 6 -12.85 -49.22 38.58
CA ILE A 6 -11.73 -48.29 38.31
C ILE A 6 -10.35 -48.60 38.96
N LEU A 7 -9.24 -48.51 38.21
CA LEU A 7 -8.23 -47.41 38.32
C LEU A 7 -6.89 -47.70 37.57
N ILE A 8 -6.69 -46.94 36.49
CA ILE A 8 -5.46 -46.26 36.03
C ILE A 8 -4.14 -46.67 36.70
N LEU A 9 -3.20 -47.19 35.90
CA LEU A 9 -1.76 -47.03 36.16
C LEU A 9 -1.15 -46.24 34.99
N GLY A 10 -1.34 -44.93 35.05
CA GLY A 10 -0.58 -43.96 34.28
C GLY A 10 0.76 -43.76 34.98
N GLY A 11 1.84 -43.95 34.23
CA GLY A 11 3.18 -43.63 34.68
C GLY A 11 4.13 -43.72 33.51
N ILE A 12 4.49 -42.56 32.94
CA ILE A 12 5.76 -42.33 32.28
C ILE A 12 6.00 -40.80 32.23
N PHE A 13 7.00 -40.41 33.03
CA PHE A 13 7.97 -39.34 32.81
C PHE A 13 7.49 -37.90 32.59
N PHE A 14 7.45 -37.15 33.70
CA PHE A 14 7.95 -35.77 33.69
C PHE A 14 8.94 -35.59 34.85
N LEU A 15 10.21 -35.86 34.56
CA LEU A 15 11.33 -35.32 35.30
C LEU A 15 12.31 -34.77 34.27
N SER A 16 12.35 -33.45 34.16
CA SER A 16 13.58 -32.66 34.32
C SER A 16 13.40 -31.30 33.64
N CYS A 17 13.42 -30.24 34.45
CA CYS A 17 14.33 -29.13 34.16
C CYS A 17 14.56 -28.33 35.45
N ASP A 18 15.81 -28.33 35.89
CA ASP A 18 16.33 -27.52 37.00
C ASP A 18 16.14 -26.02 36.70
N ALA A 19 15.43 -25.31 37.59
CA ALA A 19 15.26 -23.88 37.49
C ALA A 19 16.48 -23.16 38.08
N THR A 20 17.57 -23.11 37.32
CA THR A 20 18.63 -22.12 37.56
C THR A 20 18.17 -20.77 37.00
N LYS A 21 17.72 -19.88 37.89
CA LYS A 21 17.44 -18.48 37.57
C LYS A 21 18.75 -17.80 37.15
N LYS A 22 19.00 -17.73 35.84
CA LYS A 22 19.90 -16.74 35.26
C LYS A 22 19.10 -15.46 35.08
N GLU A 23 19.46 -14.42 35.82
CA GLU A 23 18.95 -13.08 35.55
C GLU A 23 19.41 -12.66 34.15
N ALA A 24 18.45 -12.55 33.23
CA ALA A 24 18.68 -12.01 31.90
C ALA A 24 18.96 -10.50 32.02
N PRO A 25 19.93 -9.95 31.28
CA PRO A 25 20.13 -8.51 31.26
C PRO A 25 18.84 -7.84 30.75
N ARG A 26 18.31 -6.90 31.55
CA ARG A 26 17.15 -6.07 31.22
C ARG A 26 17.50 -5.22 30.01
N ASN A 27 17.24 -5.75 28.82
CA ASN A 27 17.36 -4.98 27.59
C ASN A 27 16.34 -3.84 27.69
N LYS A 28 16.79 -2.61 27.46
CA LYS A 28 15.88 -1.46 27.42
C LYS A 28 14.83 -1.78 26.36
N GLU A 29 13.56 -1.81 26.76
CA GLU A 29 12.44 -1.84 25.82
C GLU A 29 12.56 -0.55 25.00
N GLU A 30 13.19 -0.64 23.82
CA GLU A 30 13.03 0.39 22.80
C GLU A 30 11.55 0.41 22.46
N GLU A 31 10.90 1.53 22.82
CA GLU A 31 9.50 1.78 22.49
C GLU A 31 9.33 1.55 20.98
N LEU A 32 8.53 0.54 20.62
CA LEU A 32 8.20 0.24 19.23
C LEU A 32 7.30 1.36 18.71
N VAL A 33 7.90 2.47 18.27
CA VAL A 33 7.17 3.58 17.66
C VAL A 33 6.64 3.11 16.31
N MET A 34 5.31 3.01 16.22
CA MET A 34 4.64 2.73 14.96
C MET A 34 4.89 3.90 14.01
N TYR A 35 5.42 3.62 12.82
CA TYR A 35 5.70 4.65 11.82
C TYR A 35 4.39 5.28 11.31
N GLU A 36 4.24 6.59 11.44
CA GLU A 36 3.12 7.34 10.85
C GLU A 36 3.36 7.58 9.36
N PHE A 37 2.32 7.37 8.56
CA PHE A 37 2.36 7.69 7.14
C PHE A 37 2.36 9.20 6.93
N SER A 38 3.25 9.68 6.05
CA SER A 38 3.21 11.06 5.59
C SER A 38 1.93 11.34 4.82
N GLU A 39 1.57 12.63 4.72
CA GLU A 39 0.43 13.07 3.88
C GLU A 39 0.55 12.54 2.45
N MET A 40 1.77 12.57 1.88
CA MET A 40 2.03 12.02 0.55
C MET A 40 1.80 10.51 0.49
N ALA A 41 2.24 9.76 1.50
CA ALA A 41 2.05 8.30 1.51
C ALA A 41 0.56 7.93 1.57
N LEU A 42 -0.23 8.67 2.36
CA LEU A 42 -1.69 8.51 2.42
C LEU A 42 -2.34 8.87 1.07
N LEU A 43 -1.91 9.96 0.45
CA LEU A 43 -2.39 10.38 -0.87
C LEU A 43 -2.08 9.35 -1.95
N MET A 44 -0.89 8.76 -1.96
CA MET A 44 -0.50 7.72 -2.92
C MET A 44 -1.33 6.44 -2.77
N GLU A 45 -1.70 6.07 -1.54
CA GLU A 45 -2.61 4.94 -1.31
C GLU A 45 -4.03 5.26 -1.82
N GLU A 46 -4.55 6.46 -1.56
CA GLU A 46 -5.85 6.90 -2.10
C GLU A 46 -5.83 6.92 -3.63
N MET A 47 -4.77 7.44 -4.26
CA MET A 47 -4.60 7.42 -5.71
C MET A 47 -4.58 6.01 -6.29
N CYS A 48 -3.86 5.07 -5.66
CA CYS A 48 -3.85 3.68 -6.11
C CYS A 48 -5.25 3.08 -6.03
N LYS A 49 -5.93 3.21 -4.89
CA LYS A 49 -7.25 2.61 -4.67
C LYS A 49 -8.32 3.18 -5.61
N THR A 50 -8.34 4.50 -5.79
CA THR A 50 -9.25 5.15 -6.74
C THR A 50 -8.98 4.68 -8.17
N ASN A 51 -7.71 4.52 -8.57
CA ASN A 51 -7.37 4.04 -9.91
C ASN A 51 -7.59 2.53 -10.11
N GLU A 52 -7.52 1.72 -9.05
CA GLU A 52 -7.98 0.32 -9.09
C GLU A 52 -9.48 0.24 -9.40
N ASP A 53 -10.30 1.11 -8.81
CA ASP A 53 -11.74 1.17 -9.08
C ASP A 53 -12.05 1.78 -10.45
N LEU A 54 -11.35 2.84 -10.85
CA LEU A 54 -11.47 3.43 -12.18
C LEU A 54 -11.13 2.41 -13.28
N LYS A 55 -10.07 1.61 -13.10
CA LYS A 55 -9.74 0.50 -14.00
C LYS A 55 -10.93 -0.45 -14.19
N LYS A 56 -11.57 -0.87 -13.09
CA LYS A 56 -12.72 -1.81 -13.17
C LYS A 56 -13.85 -1.20 -13.99
N LYS A 57 -14.18 0.07 -13.75
CA LYS A 57 -15.21 0.79 -14.51
C LYS A 57 -14.90 0.86 -15.99
N ILE A 58 -13.65 1.20 -16.36
CA ILE A 58 -13.20 1.25 -17.76
C ILE A 58 -13.33 -0.13 -18.42
N VAL A 59 -12.84 -1.19 -17.77
CA VAL A 59 -12.90 -2.56 -18.30
C VAL A 59 -14.34 -3.04 -18.47
N ASN A 60 -15.23 -2.70 -17.54
CA ASN A 60 -16.63 -3.07 -17.58
C ASN A 60 -17.49 -2.14 -18.46
N LYS A 61 -16.89 -1.10 -19.07
CA LYS A 61 -17.59 -0.07 -19.85
C LYS A 61 -18.68 0.67 -19.05
N GLU A 62 -18.42 0.91 -17.77
CA GLU A 62 -19.27 1.68 -16.87
C GLU A 62 -18.91 3.17 -16.91
N GLY A 63 -19.82 4.03 -16.43
CA GLY A 63 -19.56 5.46 -16.28
C GLY A 63 -18.43 5.74 -15.28
N ILE A 64 -17.38 6.44 -15.72
CA ILE A 64 -16.16 6.67 -14.93
C ILE A 64 -16.27 7.81 -13.90
N GLY A 65 -17.27 8.67 -14.02
CA GLY A 65 -17.49 9.81 -13.12
C GLY A 65 -16.64 11.02 -13.48
N GLU A 66 -16.21 11.78 -12.48
CA GLU A 66 -15.45 13.02 -12.63
C GLU A 66 -14.08 12.93 -11.93
N PHE A 67 -13.17 13.80 -12.34
CA PHE A 67 -11.87 13.96 -11.70
C PHE A 67 -12.01 14.39 -10.24
N SER A 68 -11.17 13.85 -9.35
CA SER A 68 -11.13 14.26 -7.95
C SER A 68 -10.03 15.30 -7.71
N ASP A 69 -10.43 16.51 -7.33
CA ASP A 69 -9.50 17.60 -7.02
C ASP A 69 -8.53 17.28 -5.87
N LYS A 70 -8.83 16.26 -5.05
CA LYS A 70 -7.90 15.77 -4.02
C LYS A 70 -6.53 15.41 -4.59
N PHE A 71 -6.46 14.96 -5.84
CA PHE A 71 -5.19 14.57 -6.46
C PHE A 71 -4.28 15.76 -6.74
N LEU A 72 -4.82 16.99 -6.75
CA LEU A 72 -4.04 18.23 -6.84
C LEU A 72 -3.16 18.44 -5.61
N ASN A 73 -3.51 17.82 -4.47
CA ASN A 73 -2.70 17.87 -3.25
C ASN A 73 -1.33 17.23 -3.42
N ILE A 74 -1.06 16.50 -4.50
CA ILE A 74 0.29 15.97 -4.79
C ILE A 74 1.34 17.10 -4.83
N HIS A 75 0.93 18.31 -5.21
CA HIS A 75 1.83 19.46 -5.28
C HIS A 75 2.17 20.05 -3.92
N SER A 76 1.39 19.80 -2.87
CA SER A 76 1.56 20.42 -1.55
C SER A 76 1.75 19.44 -0.40
N ALA A 77 1.32 18.18 -0.54
CA ALA A 77 1.38 17.18 0.51
C ALA A 77 2.81 16.96 1.02
N VAL A 78 2.94 16.84 2.34
CA VAL A 78 4.21 16.60 3.02
C VAL A 78 4.74 15.21 2.64
N LEU A 79 5.94 15.16 2.07
CA LEU A 79 6.66 13.95 1.73
C LEU A 79 7.29 13.31 2.98
N THR A 80 7.40 11.98 2.97
CA THR A 80 8.16 11.23 3.97
C THR A 80 9.61 11.72 4.08
N ASN A 81 10.26 11.92 2.94
CA ASN A 81 11.57 12.55 2.87
C ASN A 81 11.43 13.87 2.10
N PRO A 82 11.62 15.04 2.74
CA PRO A 82 11.51 16.33 2.06
C PRO A 82 12.46 16.49 0.87
N LYS A 83 13.61 15.77 0.85
CA LYS A 83 14.57 15.82 -0.26
C LYS A 83 14.05 15.22 -1.56
N ASP A 84 13.01 14.39 -1.48
CA ASP A 84 12.38 13.79 -2.66
C ASP A 84 11.57 14.82 -3.47
N ARG A 85 11.34 16.03 -2.91
CA ARG A 85 10.74 17.17 -3.63
C ARG A 85 11.79 17.88 -4.47
N ASP A 86 12.13 17.27 -5.59
CA ASP A 86 13.07 17.81 -6.57
C ASP A 86 12.38 18.18 -7.91
N THR A 87 13.16 18.64 -8.88
CA THR A 87 12.65 18.98 -10.22
C THR A 87 12.00 17.78 -10.92
N SER A 88 12.49 16.56 -10.68
CA SER A 88 11.92 15.35 -11.28
C SER A 88 10.53 15.07 -10.70
N PHE A 89 10.38 15.19 -9.38
CA PHE A 89 9.09 15.05 -8.71
C PHE A 89 8.06 16.06 -9.25
N GLU A 90 8.42 17.33 -9.39
CA GLU A 90 7.51 18.37 -9.90
C GLU A 90 7.07 18.09 -11.35
N ILE A 91 7.99 17.60 -12.21
CA ILE A 91 7.65 17.19 -13.58
C ILE A 91 6.68 16.01 -13.58
N PHE A 92 6.98 14.95 -12.83
CA PHE A 92 6.16 13.74 -12.85
C PHE A 92 4.81 13.90 -12.17
N SER A 93 4.75 14.66 -11.06
CA SER A 93 3.49 14.96 -10.38
C SER A 93 2.55 15.78 -11.26
N LYS A 94 3.07 16.77 -11.99
CA LYS A 94 2.29 17.52 -12.99
C LYS A 94 1.80 16.64 -14.12
N ALA A 95 2.68 15.81 -14.69
CA ALA A 95 2.30 14.86 -15.75
C ALA A 95 1.24 13.87 -15.28
N PHE A 96 1.32 13.39 -14.02
CA PHE A 96 0.28 12.54 -13.43
C PHE A 96 -1.08 13.25 -13.40
N VAL A 97 -1.15 14.48 -12.88
CA VAL A 97 -2.42 15.23 -12.79
C VAL A 97 -3.01 15.47 -14.19
N GLU A 98 -2.19 15.93 -15.14
CA GLU A 98 -2.62 16.17 -16.52
C GLU A 98 -3.16 14.90 -17.18
N ASN A 99 -2.44 13.78 -17.05
CA ASN A 99 -2.86 12.51 -17.62
C ASN A 99 -4.09 11.94 -16.91
N GLN A 100 -4.22 12.14 -15.58
CA GLN A 100 -5.42 11.74 -14.86
C GLN A 100 -6.65 12.53 -15.32
N GLN A 101 -6.53 13.84 -15.50
CA GLN A 101 -7.62 14.69 -16.00
C GLN A 101 -8.00 14.30 -17.43
N ALA A 102 -7.03 13.98 -18.29
CA ALA A 102 -7.27 13.56 -19.67
C ALA A 102 -8.18 12.31 -19.76
N ILE A 103 -8.14 11.40 -18.79
CA ILE A 103 -9.04 10.22 -18.75
C ILE A 103 -10.51 10.64 -18.76
N PHE A 104 -10.86 11.69 -18.02
CA PHE A 104 -12.24 12.15 -17.87
C PHE A 104 -12.73 13.04 -19.03
N LEU A 105 -11.81 13.46 -19.89
CA LEU A 105 -12.09 14.19 -21.13
C LEU A 105 -12.04 13.29 -22.37
N ALA A 106 -11.54 12.07 -22.23
CA ALA A 106 -11.33 11.13 -23.32
C ALA A 106 -12.65 10.60 -23.88
N SER A 107 -12.66 10.30 -25.19
CA SER A 107 -13.75 9.51 -25.77
C SER A 107 -13.72 8.07 -25.26
N PRO A 108 -14.83 7.30 -25.39
CA PRO A 108 -14.87 5.89 -24.99
C PRO A 108 -13.79 5.01 -25.62
N ASP A 109 -13.31 5.35 -26.82
CA ASP A 109 -12.28 4.59 -27.53
C ASP A 109 -10.86 4.93 -27.05
N GLU A 110 -10.66 6.13 -26.49
CA GLU A 110 -9.34 6.63 -26.04
C GLU A 110 -9.10 6.44 -24.53
N VAL A 111 -10.17 6.27 -23.74
CA VAL A 111 -10.10 6.23 -22.26
C VAL A 111 -9.12 5.19 -21.73
N LYS A 112 -9.00 4.03 -22.41
CA LYS A 112 -8.04 2.97 -22.04
C LYS A 112 -6.60 3.45 -22.17
N ASP A 113 -6.29 4.14 -23.27
CA ASP A 113 -4.94 4.58 -23.58
C ASP A 113 -4.54 5.75 -22.68
N GLN A 114 -5.47 6.68 -22.42
CA GLN A 114 -5.26 7.75 -21.44
C GLN A 114 -5.06 7.20 -20.02
N PHE A 115 -5.82 6.19 -19.63
CA PHE A 115 -5.63 5.53 -18.33
C PHE A 115 -4.24 4.87 -18.24
N ASN A 116 -3.81 4.17 -19.27
CA ASN A 116 -2.48 3.56 -19.31
C ASN A 116 -1.35 4.61 -19.32
N LEU A 117 -1.55 5.76 -19.97
CA LEU A 117 -0.61 6.88 -19.94
C LEU A 117 -0.46 7.47 -18.53
N MET A 118 -1.57 7.64 -17.81
CA MET A 118 -1.55 8.03 -16.39
C MET A 118 -0.81 7.00 -15.54
N VAL A 119 -1.09 5.69 -15.68
CA VAL A 119 -0.39 4.63 -14.93
C VAL A 119 1.12 4.65 -15.19
N ASN A 120 1.53 4.93 -16.43
CA ASN A 120 2.94 5.08 -16.78
C ASN A 120 3.59 6.30 -16.12
N SER A 121 2.84 7.37 -15.86
CA SER A 121 3.33 8.53 -15.09
C SER A 121 3.61 8.14 -13.65
N CYS A 122 2.74 7.34 -13.02
CA CYS A 122 2.99 6.77 -11.69
C CYS A 122 4.28 5.94 -11.67
N ILE A 123 4.47 5.08 -12.68
CA ILE A 123 5.68 4.24 -12.79
C ILE A 123 6.94 5.09 -13.00
N ALA A 124 6.87 6.15 -13.81
CA ALA A 124 7.99 7.03 -14.08
C ALA A 124 8.43 7.80 -12.81
N CYS A 125 7.46 8.33 -12.06
CA CYS A 125 7.71 8.95 -10.76
C CYS A 125 8.41 7.97 -9.81
N HIS A 126 7.87 6.75 -9.66
CA HIS A 126 8.42 5.77 -8.72
C HIS A 126 9.75 5.14 -9.15
N LYS A 127 10.13 5.24 -10.42
CA LYS A 127 11.48 4.87 -10.86
C LYS A 127 12.54 5.91 -10.51
N THR A 128 12.13 7.15 -10.29
CA THR A 128 13.04 8.30 -10.18
C THR A 128 13.08 8.86 -8.77
N THR A 129 11.92 9.13 -8.18
CA THR A 129 11.82 9.86 -6.91
C THR A 129 11.84 8.92 -5.71
N CYS A 130 10.99 7.89 -5.69
CA CYS A 130 10.95 6.92 -4.61
C CYS A 130 10.50 5.54 -5.11
N SER A 131 11.18 4.47 -4.70
CA SER A 131 11.00 3.15 -5.33
C SER A 131 9.56 2.63 -5.32
N GLY A 132 8.76 2.96 -4.30
CA GLY A 132 7.34 2.62 -4.19
C GLY A 132 6.97 1.16 -4.50
N PRO A 133 5.69 0.83 -4.60
CA PRO A 133 5.25 -0.51 -4.97
C PRO A 133 5.03 -0.64 -6.50
N ILE A 134 6.08 -0.42 -7.33
CA ILE A 134 5.99 -0.51 -8.80
C ILE A 134 5.28 -1.80 -9.30
N PRO A 135 5.52 -3.01 -8.72
CA PRO A 135 4.79 -4.21 -9.14
C PRO A 135 3.27 -4.13 -8.94
N ARG A 136 2.79 -3.41 -7.92
CA ARG A 136 1.34 -3.15 -7.71
C ARG A 136 0.83 -2.20 -8.78
N ILE A 137 1.53 -1.10 -9.03
CA ILE A 137 1.14 -0.08 -10.01
C ILE A 137 1.03 -0.67 -11.41
N LYS A 138 1.98 -1.53 -11.81
CA LYS A 138 1.92 -2.22 -13.12
C LYS A 138 0.68 -3.08 -13.31
N LYS A 139 0.04 -3.56 -12.24
CA LYS A 139 -1.22 -4.32 -12.33
C LYS A 139 -2.40 -3.42 -12.72
N LEU A 140 -2.28 -2.10 -12.63
CA LEU A 140 -3.31 -1.17 -13.09
C LEU A 140 -3.44 -1.15 -14.61
N LEU A 141 -2.35 -1.34 -15.36
CA LEU A 141 -2.37 -1.34 -16.82
C LEU A 141 -3.47 -2.26 -17.38
N ILE A 142 -4.22 -1.74 -18.35
CA ILE A 142 -5.27 -2.45 -19.07
C ILE A 142 -4.65 -2.96 -20.38
N LYS A 143 -4.77 -4.27 -20.63
CA LYS A 143 -4.26 -4.92 -21.86
C LYS A 143 -5.27 -4.72 -22.99
#